data_AF-A0A069IID3-F1
#
_entry.id   AF-A0A069IID3-F1
#
_cell.length_a   1.000
_cell.length_b   1.000
_cell.length_c   1.000
_cell.angle_alpha   90.00
_cell.angle_beta   90.00
_cell.angle_gamma   90.00
#
_symmetry.space_group_name_H-M   'P 1'
#
loop_
_entity.id
_entity.type
_entity.pdbx_description
1 polymer ?
#
loop_
_entity_poly.entity_id
_entity_poly.type
_entity_poly.pdbx_seq_one_letter_code
_entity_poly.pdbx_strand_id
1 'polypeptide(L)'
;MPNRQTLMLKTLMIAASLLGAGLASAQTAAVAQDVQRNVNQEQRIENGLQSGSLSTREAASLQKQTARVDRMESHALANGSVSPREQASIQRAENNVSRDISRDTHNGISGNPASLSSQRMQADVQRNINQEQRIQNGVANGSLTNREAGKLERGQAHVDRREARAGANGHVGAAEQRGIQRAENRDSRAIYHDKHNGRVRG
;
A
#
# COMPACT_ATOMS: atom_id res chain seq x y z
N MET A 1 35.84 -29.75 -54.87
CA MET A 1 37.08 -29.00 -54.60
C MET A 1 36.68 -27.69 -53.91
N PRO A 2 37.22 -27.39 -52.72
CA PRO A 2 36.69 -26.39 -51.79
C PRO A 2 37.16 -24.97 -52.15
N ASN A 3 36.43 -23.94 -51.73
CA ASN A 3 37.04 -22.64 -51.46
C ASN A 3 36.52 -22.07 -50.15
N ARG A 4 37.47 -21.84 -49.24
CA ARG A 4 37.31 -21.21 -47.93
C ARG A 4 37.59 -19.71 -48.06
N GLN A 5 37.10 -18.98 -47.05
CA GLN A 5 37.46 -17.62 -46.62
C GLN A 5 36.63 -16.52 -47.28
N THR A 6 35.82 -15.77 -46.53
CA THR A 6 36.27 -14.89 -45.45
C THR A 6 35.15 -14.62 -44.44
N LEU A 7 35.47 -14.78 -43.14
CA LEU A 7 34.66 -14.24 -42.04
C LEU A 7 34.70 -12.71 -42.11
N MET A 8 33.57 -12.06 -42.37
CA MET A 8 33.39 -10.66 -41.99
C MET A 8 32.64 -10.60 -40.65
N LEU A 9 33.40 -10.30 -39.60
CA LEU A 9 32.89 -9.79 -38.34
C LEU A 9 31.99 -8.58 -38.64
N LYS A 10 30.67 -8.74 -38.48
CA LYS A 10 29.75 -7.61 -38.36
C LYS A 10 29.70 -7.19 -36.90
N THR A 11 30.69 -6.40 -36.50
CA THR A 11 30.64 -5.63 -35.25
C THR A 11 29.62 -4.51 -35.44
N LEU A 12 28.35 -4.82 -35.17
CA LEU A 12 27.30 -3.80 -35.10
C LEU A 12 27.40 -3.13 -33.72
N MET A 13 28.23 -2.10 -33.66
CA MET A 13 28.16 -1.05 -32.65
C MET A 13 26.81 -0.35 -32.81
N ILE A 14 25.79 -0.81 -32.11
CA ILE A 14 24.63 0.03 -31.78
C ILE A 14 24.94 0.66 -30.43
N ALA A 15 25.59 1.81 -30.47
CA ALA A 15 25.53 2.79 -29.40
C ALA A 15 24.11 3.36 -29.38
N ALA A 16 23.19 2.72 -28.66
CA ALA A 16 21.91 3.32 -28.29
C ALA A 16 22.05 3.89 -26.88
N SER A 17 22.17 5.21 -26.82
CA SER A 17 22.13 6.07 -25.65
C SER A 17 20.89 5.79 -24.79
N LEU A 18 21.04 4.97 -23.75
CA LEU A 18 20.00 4.63 -22.75
C LEU A 18 20.01 5.54 -21.51
N LEU A 19 20.36 6.83 -21.64
CA LEU A 19 20.54 7.71 -20.47
C LEU A 19 19.29 8.48 -20.01
N GLY A 20 18.10 8.20 -20.57
CA GLY A 20 16.85 8.89 -20.18
C GLY A 20 15.83 8.07 -19.36
N ALA A 21 15.82 6.74 -19.48
CA ALA A 21 14.72 5.90 -18.99
C ALA A 21 15.01 5.12 -17.68
N GLY A 22 16.25 5.12 -17.19
CA GLY A 22 16.67 4.27 -16.07
C GLY A 22 16.28 4.76 -14.66
N LEU A 23 16.08 6.07 -14.47
CA LEU A 23 15.79 6.64 -13.15
C LEU A 23 14.29 6.65 -12.81
N ALA A 24 13.41 6.78 -13.82
CA ALA A 24 11.96 6.75 -13.64
C ALA A 24 11.45 5.33 -13.29
N SER A 25 12.10 4.29 -13.84
CA SER A 25 11.76 2.89 -13.55
C SER A 25 12.16 2.48 -12.13
N ALA A 26 13.34 2.92 -11.64
CA ALA A 26 13.81 2.62 -10.29
C ALA A 26 12.94 3.26 -9.19
N GLN A 27 12.52 4.52 -9.35
CA GLN A 27 11.66 5.18 -8.36
C GLN A 27 10.29 4.52 -8.27
N THR A 28 9.71 4.09 -9.39
CA THR A 28 8.39 3.45 -9.35
C THR A 28 8.45 2.05 -8.74
N ALA A 29 9.55 1.32 -8.95
CA ALA A 29 9.76 0.04 -8.29
C ALA A 29 9.82 0.20 -6.75
N ALA A 30 10.43 1.29 -6.26
CA ALA A 30 10.42 1.62 -4.84
C ALA A 30 9.00 1.91 -4.32
N VAL A 31 8.21 2.71 -5.04
CA VAL A 31 6.80 2.98 -4.67
C VAL A 31 5.98 1.69 -4.64
N ALA A 32 6.10 0.84 -5.66
CA ALA A 32 5.40 -0.44 -5.69
C ALA A 32 5.82 -1.37 -4.53
N GLN A 33 7.08 -1.28 -4.09
CA GLN A 33 7.58 -2.00 -2.93
C GLN A 33 6.98 -1.45 -1.63
N ASP A 34 6.93 -0.12 -1.46
CA ASP A 34 6.36 0.51 -0.27
C ASP A 34 4.89 0.14 -0.10
N VAL A 35 4.07 0.28 -1.14
CA VAL A 35 2.65 -0.14 -1.12
C VAL A 35 2.52 -1.65 -0.86
N GLN A 36 3.44 -2.48 -1.39
CA GLN A 36 3.45 -3.91 -1.06
C GLN A 36 3.73 -4.17 0.43
N ARG A 37 4.51 -3.32 1.11
CA ARG A 37 4.68 -3.44 2.56
C ARG A 37 3.40 -3.07 3.30
N ASN A 38 2.65 -2.05 2.86
CA ASN A 38 1.33 -1.72 3.43
C ASN A 38 0.40 -2.94 3.37
N VAL A 39 0.28 -3.58 2.20
CA VAL A 39 -0.48 -4.84 2.03
C VAL A 39 -0.07 -5.90 3.06
N ASN A 40 1.24 -6.10 3.25
CA ASN A 40 1.74 -7.11 4.19
C ASN A 40 1.46 -6.76 5.65
N GLN A 41 1.47 -5.47 6.00
CA GLN A 41 1.13 -5.00 7.34
C GLN A 41 -0.36 -5.21 7.63
N GLU A 42 -1.22 -4.81 6.70
CA GLU A 42 -2.67 -5.01 6.79
C GLU A 42 -3.02 -6.50 6.94
N GLN A 43 -2.38 -7.38 6.15
CA GLN A 43 -2.55 -8.83 6.28
C GLN A 43 -2.16 -9.36 7.66
N ARG A 44 -1.11 -8.81 8.28
CA ARG A 44 -0.72 -9.22 9.65
C ARG A 44 -1.72 -8.72 10.69
N ILE A 45 -2.29 -7.53 10.51
CA ILE A 45 -3.35 -6.99 11.38
C ILE A 45 -4.59 -7.87 11.24
N GLU A 46 -4.99 -8.22 10.02
CA GLU A 46 -6.12 -9.12 9.76
C GLU A 46 -5.92 -10.48 10.42
N ASN A 47 -4.77 -11.11 10.19
CA ASN A 47 -4.45 -12.41 10.81
C ASN A 47 -4.48 -12.33 12.35
N GLY A 48 -4.02 -11.21 12.93
CA GLY A 48 -4.08 -10.99 14.36
C GLY A 48 -5.52 -10.88 14.88
N LEU A 49 -6.39 -10.18 14.16
CA LEU A 49 -7.82 -10.10 14.47
C LEU A 49 -8.53 -11.45 14.33
N GLN A 50 -8.24 -12.20 13.27
CA GLN A 50 -8.85 -13.50 12.99
C GLN A 50 -8.43 -14.57 14.01
N SER A 51 -7.15 -14.60 14.37
CA SER A 51 -6.62 -15.51 15.40
C SER A 51 -6.97 -15.07 16.82
N GLY A 52 -7.34 -13.80 17.01
CA GLY A 52 -7.60 -13.22 18.33
C GLY A 52 -6.34 -12.83 19.09
N SER A 53 -5.16 -12.88 18.47
CA SER A 53 -3.93 -12.32 19.06
C SER A 53 -3.91 -10.79 19.05
N LEU A 54 -4.84 -10.15 18.33
CA LEU A 54 -5.15 -8.72 18.45
C LEU A 54 -6.59 -8.52 18.92
N SER A 55 -6.78 -7.59 19.85
CA SER A 55 -8.09 -7.01 20.14
C SER A 55 -8.50 -5.97 19.10
N THR A 56 -9.80 -5.64 19.04
CA THR A 56 -10.29 -4.55 18.17
C THR A 56 -9.64 -3.20 18.49
N ARG A 57 -9.31 -2.94 19.76
CA ARG A 57 -8.64 -1.70 20.16
C ARG A 57 -7.21 -1.62 19.66
N GLU A 58 -6.47 -2.72 19.73
CA GLU A 58 -5.09 -2.77 19.24
C GLU A 58 -5.04 -2.67 17.73
N ALA A 59 -5.90 -3.41 17.02
CA ALA A 59 -6.05 -3.26 15.58
C ALA A 59 -6.37 -1.80 15.20
N ALA A 60 -7.30 -1.13 15.91
CA ALA A 60 -7.60 0.28 15.68
C ALA A 60 -6.40 1.21 15.95
N SER A 61 -5.56 0.89 16.93
CA SER A 61 -4.32 1.61 17.18
C SER A 61 -3.34 1.43 16.03
N LEU A 62 -3.18 0.20 15.51
CA LEU A 62 -2.32 -0.13 14.38
C LEU A 62 -2.81 0.54 13.09
N GLN A 63 -4.12 0.52 12.82
CA GLN A 63 -4.77 1.25 11.71
C GLN A 63 -4.51 2.77 11.77
N LYS A 64 -4.36 3.34 12.98
CA LYS A 64 -3.97 4.74 13.12
C LYS A 64 -2.54 5.00 12.64
N GLN A 65 -1.67 4.01 12.82
CA GLN A 65 -0.26 4.09 12.42
C GLN A 65 -0.10 3.89 10.91
N THR A 66 -0.82 2.93 10.31
CA THR A 66 -0.88 2.71 8.86
C THR A 66 -1.41 3.96 8.17
N ALA A 67 -2.53 4.52 8.65
CA ALA A 67 -3.07 5.81 8.19
C ALA A 67 -2.07 6.99 8.22
N ARG A 68 -1.03 6.91 9.06
CA ARG A 68 0.04 7.90 9.11
C ARG A 68 1.10 7.62 8.04
N VAL A 69 1.44 6.35 7.79
CA VAL A 69 2.33 5.93 6.71
C VAL A 69 1.74 6.31 5.36
N ASP A 70 0.50 5.92 5.04
CA ASP A 70 -0.10 6.20 3.72
C ASP A 70 -0.19 7.72 3.49
N ARG A 71 -0.37 8.51 4.56
CA ARG A 71 -0.28 9.96 4.46
C ARG A 71 1.12 10.45 4.10
N MET A 72 2.16 9.87 4.71
CA MET A 72 3.54 10.21 4.38
C MET A 72 3.85 9.85 2.93
N GLU A 73 3.40 8.68 2.47
CA GLU A 73 3.53 8.22 1.09
C GLU A 73 2.78 9.15 0.12
N SER A 74 1.52 9.47 0.43
CA SER A 74 0.72 10.46 -0.30
C SER A 74 1.45 11.80 -0.46
N HIS A 75 2.06 12.31 0.61
CA HIS A 75 2.79 13.56 0.57
C HIS A 75 4.07 13.47 -0.26
N ALA A 76 4.84 12.39 -0.10
CA ALA A 76 6.05 12.16 -0.88
C ALA A 76 5.75 12.02 -2.38
N LEU A 77 4.64 11.37 -2.72
CA LEU A 77 4.18 11.14 -4.08
C LEU A 77 3.49 12.35 -4.71
N ALA A 78 3.20 13.40 -3.94
CA ALA A 78 2.45 14.57 -4.41
C ALA A 78 3.08 15.24 -5.64
N ASN A 79 4.41 15.19 -5.76
CA ASN A 79 5.15 15.74 -6.90
C ASN A 79 5.48 14.71 -7.99
N GLY A 80 5.18 13.43 -7.76
CA GLY A 80 5.45 12.32 -8.69
C GLY A 80 6.80 11.62 -8.49
N SER A 81 7.64 12.12 -7.58
CA SER A 81 8.95 11.56 -7.22
C SER A 81 9.14 11.62 -5.71
N VAL A 82 9.74 10.57 -5.13
CA VAL A 82 10.05 10.51 -3.70
C VAL A 82 11.51 10.87 -3.47
N SER A 83 11.79 11.84 -2.61
CA SER A 83 13.17 12.17 -2.25
C SER A 83 13.78 11.13 -1.29
N PRO A 84 15.12 10.98 -1.23
CA PRO A 84 15.76 10.06 -0.29
C PRO A 84 15.40 10.32 1.18
N ARG A 85 15.16 11.59 1.56
CA ARG A 85 14.77 11.96 2.92
C ARG A 85 13.34 11.54 3.25
N GLU A 86 12.43 11.69 2.30
CA GLU A 86 11.05 11.21 2.41
C GLU A 86 11.04 9.69 2.51
N GLN A 87 11.75 9.00 1.60
CA GLN A 87 11.90 7.54 1.61
C GLN A 87 12.40 7.03 2.96
N ALA A 88 13.49 7.63 3.48
CA ALA A 88 14.03 7.22 4.77
C ALA A 88 13.03 7.46 5.92
N SER A 89 12.18 8.46 5.81
CA SER A 89 11.15 8.75 6.81
C SER A 89 10.00 7.76 6.74
N ILE A 90 9.53 7.41 5.54
CA ILE A 90 8.53 6.38 5.28
C ILE A 90 9.04 5.04 5.82
N GLN A 91 10.25 4.63 5.44
CA GLN A 91 10.84 3.37 5.89
C GLN A 91 10.99 3.28 7.43
N ARG A 92 11.30 4.39 8.10
CA ARG A 92 11.31 4.43 9.58
C ARG A 92 9.91 4.26 10.16
N ALA A 93 8.91 4.90 9.58
CA ALA A 93 7.52 4.78 10.02
C ALA A 93 7.02 3.33 9.84
N GLU A 94 7.21 2.77 8.64
CA GLU A 94 6.98 1.36 8.28
C GLU A 94 7.60 0.38 9.29
N ASN A 95 8.87 0.59 9.63
CA ASN A 95 9.57 -0.27 10.60
C ASN A 95 8.99 -0.15 12.01
N ASN A 96 8.50 1.03 12.39
CA ASN A 96 7.83 1.20 13.68
C ASN A 96 6.48 0.50 13.70
N VAL A 97 5.67 0.63 12.63
CA VAL A 97 4.40 -0.08 12.52
C VAL A 97 4.64 -1.59 12.57
N SER A 98 5.60 -2.10 11.79
CA SER A 98 5.92 -3.53 11.79
C SER A 98 6.33 -4.07 13.17
N ARG A 99 7.12 -3.29 13.92
CA ARG A 99 7.51 -3.62 15.29
C ARG A 99 6.31 -3.63 16.23
N ASP A 100 5.44 -2.64 16.11
CA ASP A 100 4.24 -2.51 16.92
C ASP A 100 3.23 -3.63 16.63
N ILE A 101 3.02 -4.00 15.36
CA ILE A 101 2.23 -5.19 15.00
C ILE A 101 2.84 -6.42 15.68
N SER A 102 4.16 -6.61 15.61
CA SER A 102 4.82 -7.78 16.20
C SER A 102 4.64 -7.83 17.72
N ARG A 103 4.80 -6.70 18.39
CA ARG A 103 4.60 -6.57 19.83
C ARG A 103 3.15 -6.89 20.19
N ASP A 104 2.21 -6.25 19.51
CA ASP A 104 0.80 -6.34 19.85
C ASP A 104 0.23 -7.74 19.56
N THR A 105 0.72 -8.44 18.51
CA THR A 105 0.34 -9.86 18.26
C THR A 105 0.95 -10.86 19.25
N HIS A 106 1.94 -10.47 20.06
CA HIS A 106 2.65 -11.36 21.00
C HIS A 106 2.57 -10.91 22.46
N ASN A 107 1.72 -9.94 22.79
CA ASN A 107 1.67 -9.35 24.14
C ASN A 107 0.78 -10.14 25.13
N GLY A 108 0.21 -11.27 24.71
CA GLY A 108 -0.64 -12.12 25.54
C GLY A 108 -2.08 -11.61 25.72
N ILE A 109 -2.48 -10.53 25.03
CA ILE A 109 -3.89 -10.13 24.95
C ILE A 109 -4.64 -11.13 24.08
N SER A 110 -5.85 -11.47 24.50
CA SER A 110 -6.78 -12.31 23.75
C SER A 110 -8.02 -11.49 23.38
N GLY A 111 -8.13 -11.18 22.08
CA GLY A 111 -9.33 -10.61 21.49
C GLY A 111 -10.47 -11.63 21.39
N ASN A 112 -11.64 -11.15 20.95
CA ASN A 112 -12.77 -12.03 20.60
C ASN A 112 -13.07 -11.91 19.09
N PRO A 113 -12.47 -12.77 18.25
CA PRO A 113 -12.67 -12.77 16.79
C PRO A 113 -14.14 -12.93 16.38
N ALA A 114 -14.93 -13.66 17.19
CA ALA A 114 -16.34 -13.93 16.91
C ALA A 114 -17.27 -12.77 17.33
N SER A 115 -16.76 -11.76 18.04
CA SER A 115 -17.59 -10.59 18.39
C SER A 115 -17.97 -9.80 17.14
N LEU A 116 -19.18 -9.25 17.11
CA LEU A 116 -19.65 -8.40 16.01
C LEU A 116 -18.74 -7.19 15.76
N SER A 117 -18.11 -6.67 16.82
CA SER A 117 -17.12 -5.59 16.73
C SER A 117 -15.85 -6.05 15.99
N SER A 118 -15.31 -7.21 16.35
CA SER A 118 -14.13 -7.75 15.69
C SER A 118 -14.41 -8.14 14.24
N GLN A 119 -15.55 -8.77 13.96
CA GLN A 119 -15.96 -9.10 12.59
C GLN A 119 -16.10 -7.87 11.68
N ARG A 120 -16.59 -6.75 12.24
CA ARG A 120 -16.67 -5.47 11.54
C ARG A 120 -15.28 -4.92 11.19
N MET A 121 -14.38 -4.89 12.17
CA MET A 121 -12.99 -4.48 11.95
C MET A 121 -12.27 -5.41 10.95
N GLN A 122 -12.46 -6.73 11.04
CA GLN A 122 -11.90 -7.68 10.07
C GLN A 122 -12.39 -7.40 8.65
N ALA A 123 -13.68 -7.10 8.48
CA ALA A 123 -14.24 -6.78 7.16
C ALA A 123 -13.68 -5.48 6.57
N ASP A 124 -13.41 -4.48 7.41
CA ASP A 124 -12.80 -3.21 7.01
C ASP A 124 -11.32 -3.43 6.63
N VAL A 125 -10.52 -4.05 7.50
CA VAL A 125 -9.11 -4.39 7.22
C VAL A 125 -8.98 -5.25 5.95
N GLN A 126 -9.86 -6.24 5.76
CA GLN A 126 -9.86 -7.06 4.55
C GLN A 126 -10.07 -6.21 3.29
N ARG A 127 -10.90 -5.16 3.35
CA ARG A 127 -11.09 -4.25 2.23
C ARG A 127 -9.91 -3.32 2.03
N ASN A 128 -9.22 -2.88 3.07
CA ASN A 128 -7.97 -2.12 2.94
C ASN A 128 -6.93 -2.93 2.18
N ILE A 129 -6.72 -4.20 2.57
CA ILE A 129 -5.82 -5.14 1.85
C ILE A 129 -6.16 -5.18 0.36
N ASN A 130 -7.44 -5.33 0.00
CA ASN A 130 -7.87 -5.40 -1.39
C ASN A 130 -7.65 -4.08 -2.15
N GLN A 131 -7.83 -2.95 -1.49
CA GLN A 131 -7.61 -1.63 -2.07
C GLN A 131 -6.11 -1.36 -2.29
N GLU A 132 -5.29 -1.61 -1.27
CA GLU A 132 -3.83 -1.54 -1.32
C GLU A 132 -3.26 -2.43 -2.43
N GLN A 133 -3.72 -3.69 -2.53
CA GLN A 133 -3.32 -4.57 -3.62
C GLN A 133 -3.69 -4.00 -5.00
N ARG A 134 -4.83 -3.33 -5.14
CA ARG A 134 -5.22 -2.73 -6.42
C ARG A 134 -4.35 -1.54 -6.78
N ILE A 135 -3.94 -0.73 -5.80
CA ILE A 135 -3.00 0.39 -5.94
C ILE A 135 -1.62 -0.16 -6.30
N GLN A 136 -1.09 -1.10 -5.51
CA GLN A 136 0.18 -1.78 -5.73
C GLN A 136 0.28 -2.33 -7.16
N ASN A 137 -0.73 -3.09 -7.58
CA ASN A 137 -0.78 -3.65 -8.93
C ASN A 137 -0.81 -2.55 -9.99
N GLY A 138 -1.53 -1.46 -9.74
CA GLY A 138 -1.63 -0.34 -10.66
C GLY A 138 -0.29 0.39 -10.84
N VAL A 139 0.46 0.59 -9.75
CA VAL A 139 1.82 1.15 -9.80
C VAL A 139 2.77 0.19 -10.51
N ALA A 140 2.73 -1.10 -10.14
CA ALA A 140 3.63 -2.12 -10.68
C ALA A 140 3.44 -2.30 -12.20
N ASN A 141 2.19 -2.35 -12.67
CA ASN A 141 1.89 -2.51 -14.10
C ASN A 141 1.81 -1.19 -14.87
N GLY A 142 1.98 -0.05 -14.19
CA GLY A 142 1.98 1.29 -14.80
C GLY A 142 0.61 1.84 -15.21
N SER A 143 -0.49 1.21 -14.81
CA SER A 143 -1.85 1.77 -14.95
C SER A 143 -2.16 2.87 -13.93
N LEU A 144 -1.29 3.08 -12.95
CA LEU A 144 -1.27 4.26 -12.08
C LEU A 144 0.08 4.96 -12.17
N THR A 145 0.04 6.29 -12.29
CA THR A 145 1.22 7.13 -12.06
C THR A 145 1.52 7.25 -10.56
N ASN A 146 2.76 7.58 -10.21
CA ASN A 146 3.14 7.87 -8.81
C ASN A 146 2.24 8.92 -8.16
N ARG A 147 1.84 9.96 -8.91
CA ARG A 147 0.98 11.03 -8.41
C ARG A 147 -0.45 10.54 -8.14
N GLU A 148 -0.97 9.65 -8.99
CA GLU A 148 -2.29 9.03 -8.76
C GLU A 148 -2.24 8.08 -7.58
N ALA A 149 -1.22 7.23 -7.48
CA ALA A 149 -0.99 6.41 -6.29
C ALA A 149 -1.00 7.27 -5.02
N GLY A 150 -0.24 8.37 -4.98
CA GLY A 150 -0.24 9.28 -3.84
C GLY A 150 -1.59 9.92 -3.51
N LYS A 151 -2.49 10.10 -4.49
CA LYS A 151 -3.87 10.54 -4.21
C LYS A 151 -4.72 9.41 -3.63
N LEU A 152 -4.52 8.18 -4.10
CA LEU A 152 -5.23 7.00 -3.59
C LEU A 152 -4.76 6.66 -2.17
N GLU A 153 -3.46 6.74 -1.87
CA GLU A 153 -2.91 6.63 -0.52
C GLU A 153 -3.51 7.65 0.46
N ARG A 154 -3.83 8.86 -0.03
CA ARG A 154 -4.54 9.85 0.80
C ARG A 154 -5.95 9.38 1.19
N GLY A 155 -6.62 8.68 0.27
CA GLY A 155 -7.92 8.06 0.50
C GLY A 155 -7.80 7.00 1.60
N GLN A 156 -6.89 6.04 1.42
CA GLN A 156 -6.60 4.98 2.40
C GLN A 156 -6.29 5.58 3.78
N ALA A 157 -5.37 6.56 3.85
CA ALA A 157 -5.06 7.30 5.07
C ALA A 157 -6.26 7.94 5.80
N HIS A 158 -7.33 8.25 5.06
CA HIS A 158 -8.57 8.82 5.62
C HIS A 158 -9.56 7.74 6.05
N VAL A 159 -9.64 6.63 5.33
CA VAL A 159 -10.45 5.45 5.67
C VAL A 159 -9.89 4.77 6.91
N ASP A 160 -8.62 4.40 6.94
CA ASP A 160 -7.93 3.78 8.08
C ASP A 160 -8.06 4.65 9.35
N ARG A 161 -7.97 5.97 9.19
CA ARG A 161 -8.19 6.91 10.29
C ARG A 161 -9.62 6.87 10.84
N ARG A 162 -10.63 6.64 10.01
CA ARG A 162 -12.03 6.49 10.45
C ARG A 162 -12.21 5.17 11.18
N GLU A 163 -11.63 4.10 10.68
CA GLU A 163 -11.63 2.77 11.30
C GLU A 163 -10.94 2.79 12.66
N ALA A 164 -9.74 3.38 12.72
CA ALA A 164 -9.00 3.60 13.95
C ALA A 164 -9.80 4.37 15.00
N ARG A 165 -10.59 5.36 14.58
CA ARG A 165 -11.47 6.11 15.49
C ARG A 165 -12.65 5.30 15.98
N ALA A 166 -13.29 4.56 15.08
CA ALA A 166 -14.41 3.68 15.44
C ALA A 166 -13.98 2.62 16.45
N GLY A 167 -12.83 1.97 16.22
CA GLY A 167 -12.32 0.94 17.13
C GLY A 167 -11.54 1.46 18.35
N ALA A 168 -11.36 2.78 18.52
CA ALA A 168 -10.50 3.34 19.56
C ALA A 168 -10.92 2.97 20.99
N ASN A 169 -12.23 2.85 21.24
CA ASN A 169 -12.77 2.39 22.52
C ASN A 169 -12.81 0.85 22.62
N GLY A 170 -12.38 0.11 21.59
CA GLY A 170 -12.45 -1.35 21.49
C GLY A 170 -13.76 -1.88 20.91
N HIS A 171 -14.65 -1.02 20.40
CA HIS A 171 -15.95 -1.40 19.88
C HIS A 171 -16.29 -0.67 18.58
N VAL A 172 -16.43 -1.38 17.47
CA VAL A 172 -16.94 -0.84 16.21
C VAL A 172 -18.46 -1.03 16.13
N GLY A 173 -19.20 0.08 16.15
CA GLY A 173 -20.65 0.11 16.07
C GLY A 173 -21.18 0.04 14.64
N ALA A 174 -22.46 -0.34 14.48
CA ALA A 174 -23.09 -0.47 13.16
C ALA A 174 -23.21 0.87 12.40
N ALA A 175 -23.38 2.00 13.13
CA ALA A 175 -23.45 3.32 12.51
C ALA A 175 -22.08 3.78 11.98
N GLU A 176 -21.02 3.52 12.75
CA GLU A 176 -19.64 3.79 12.37
C GLU A 176 -19.27 2.96 11.15
N GLN A 177 -19.58 1.66 11.18
CA GLN A 177 -19.40 0.75 10.06
C GLN A 177 -20.03 1.30 8.78
N ARG A 178 -21.30 1.72 8.81
CA ARG A 178 -21.96 2.30 7.62
C ARG A 178 -21.24 3.55 7.11
N GLY A 179 -20.65 4.34 7.99
CA GLY A 179 -19.85 5.51 7.63
C GLY A 179 -18.54 5.13 6.93
N ILE A 180 -17.84 4.13 7.47
CA ILE A 180 -16.60 3.57 6.92
C ILE A 180 -16.86 2.96 5.54
N GLN A 181 -17.88 2.11 5.41
CA GLN A 181 -18.28 1.49 4.15
C GLN A 181 -18.58 2.48 3.04
N ARG A 182 -19.18 3.64 3.36
CA ARG A 182 -19.39 4.69 2.35
C ARG A 182 -18.08 5.34 1.90
N ALA A 183 -17.12 5.50 2.80
CA ALA A 183 -15.79 6.02 2.48
C ALA A 183 -15.00 5.01 1.63
N GLU A 184 -14.91 3.75 2.05
CA GLU A 184 -14.26 2.66 1.28
C GLU A 184 -14.85 2.51 -0.12
N ASN A 185 -16.18 2.64 -0.25
CA ASN A 185 -16.83 2.57 -1.56
C ASN A 185 -16.51 3.78 -2.45
N ARG A 186 -16.23 4.95 -1.87
CA ARG A 186 -15.77 6.12 -2.64
C ARG A 186 -14.34 5.91 -3.11
N ASP A 187 -13.48 5.43 -2.22
CA ASP A 187 -12.07 5.17 -2.51
C ASP A 187 -11.92 4.06 -3.55
N SER A 188 -12.69 2.98 -3.41
CA SER A 188 -12.70 1.89 -4.40
C SER A 188 -13.07 2.37 -5.81
N ARG A 189 -14.02 3.31 -5.93
CA ARG A 189 -14.37 3.95 -7.21
C ARG A 189 -13.25 4.84 -7.74
N ALA A 190 -12.59 5.60 -6.87
CA ALA A 190 -11.43 6.41 -7.26
C ALA A 190 -10.30 5.53 -7.78
N ILE A 191 -9.96 4.43 -7.09
CA ILE A 191 -8.96 3.45 -7.53
C ILE A 191 -9.35 2.88 -8.90
N TYR A 192 -10.63 2.55 -9.10
CA TYR A 192 -11.09 2.03 -10.39
C TYR A 192 -10.93 3.07 -11.50
N HIS A 193 -11.41 4.29 -11.26
CA HIS A 193 -11.31 5.38 -12.22
C HIS A 193 -9.86 5.65 -12.62
N ASP A 194 -8.96 5.81 -11.64
CA ASP A 194 -7.58 6.19 -11.93
C ASP A 194 -6.83 5.09 -12.67
N LYS A 195 -7.11 3.79 -12.41
CA LYS A 195 -6.55 2.68 -13.18
C LYS A 195 -7.02 2.60 -14.64
N HIS A 196 -8.15 3.23 -14.98
CA HIS A 196 -8.79 3.12 -16.30
C HIS A 196 -8.89 4.47 -17.03
N ASN A 197 -8.32 5.54 -16.49
CA ASN A 197 -8.47 6.88 -17.04
C ASN A 197 -7.61 7.14 -18.30
N GLY A 198 -6.95 6.12 -18.84
CA GLY A 198 -6.10 6.19 -20.03
C GLY A 198 -4.78 6.93 -19.82
N ARG A 199 -4.49 7.41 -18.61
CA ARG A 199 -3.18 7.96 -18.25
C ARG A 199 -2.22 6.80 -17.98
N VAL A 200 -1.66 6.29 -19.07
CA VAL A 200 -0.46 5.44 -19.00
C VAL A 200 0.78 6.32 -18.86
N ARG A 201 1.80 5.77 -18.21
CA ARG A 201 3.11 6.42 -18.00
C ARG A 201 3.57 7.25 -19.21
N GLY A 202 3.96 8.50 -18.94
CA GLY A 202 5.01 9.19 -19.70
C GLY A 202 6.37 8.82 -19.15
#